data_AF-F0JKL2-F1
#
_entry.id   AF-F0JKL2-F1
#
_cell.length_a   1.000
_cell.length_b   1.000
_cell.length_c   1.000
_cell.angle_alpha   90.00
_cell.angle_beta   90.00
_cell.angle_gamma   90.00
#
_symmetry.space_group_name_H-M   'P 1'
#
loop_
_entity.id
_entity.type
_entity.pdbx_description
1 polymer ?
#
loop_
_entity_poly.entity_id
_entity_poly.type
_entity_poly.pdbx_seq_one_letter_code
_entity_poly.pdbx_strand_id
1 'polypeptide(L)'
;MRRILIALALILALAATSVPARASDYMDMDICLGKQVLGRILCKDPQEINYVAKVRDNIYLFSVFYAKQEARFVVGIGEDKIRVQGREFLKLTRTIPYDFDTASKCAVVEYSSSECTRTDPIVCCTEKTEEDVKEEKFWDRPIPDLLEEDLKKALEVLPPEQQPATQGQQPNTQGTPPAQ
;
A
#
# COMPACT_ATOMS: atom_id res chain seq x y z
N MET A 1 -49.73 -27.90 -2.34
CA MET A 1 -49.16 -26.81 -3.19
C MET A 1 -48.68 -25.60 -2.39
N ARG A 2 -49.47 -25.03 -1.47
CA ARG A 2 -49.07 -23.83 -0.67
C ARG A 2 -47.75 -23.98 0.11
N ARG A 3 -47.46 -25.16 0.68
CA ARG A 3 -46.20 -25.43 1.39
C ARG A 3 -44.97 -25.51 0.47
N ILE A 4 -45.17 -25.95 -0.78
CA ILE A 4 -44.09 -26.01 -1.79
C ILE A 4 -43.74 -24.60 -2.26
N LEU A 5 -44.76 -23.74 -2.47
CA LEU A 5 -44.54 -22.33 -2.83
C LEU A 5 -43.83 -21.54 -1.73
N ILE A 6 -44.13 -21.81 -0.45
CA ILE A 6 -43.44 -21.18 0.68
C ILE A 6 -41.98 -21.64 0.77
N ALA A 7 -41.71 -22.94 0.57
CA ALA A 7 -40.35 -23.46 0.55
C ALA A 7 -39.54 -22.89 -0.62
N LEU A 8 -40.15 -22.75 -1.80
CA LEU A 8 -39.51 -22.15 -2.97
C LEU A 8 -39.19 -20.66 -2.76
N ALA A 9 -40.12 -19.92 -2.15
CA ALA A 9 -39.93 -18.50 -1.82
C ALA A 9 -38.83 -18.29 -0.77
N LEU A 10 -38.71 -19.20 0.21
CA LEU A 10 -37.66 -19.14 1.22
C LEU A 10 -36.27 -19.37 0.58
N ILE A 11 -36.16 -20.36 -0.31
CA ILE A 11 -34.90 -20.65 -1.03
C ILE A 11 -34.51 -19.46 -1.92
N LEU A 12 -35.47 -18.84 -2.60
CA LEU A 12 -35.23 -17.67 -3.44
C LEU A 12 -34.79 -16.44 -2.62
N ALA A 13 -35.32 -16.28 -1.41
CA ALA A 13 -34.92 -15.20 -0.49
C ALA A 13 -33.50 -15.41 0.06
N LEU A 14 -33.07 -16.64 0.34
CA LEU A 14 -31.70 -16.93 0.76
C LEU A 14 -30.67 -16.75 -0.36
N ALA A 15 -31.06 -16.95 -1.63
CA ALA A 15 -30.17 -16.74 -2.77
C ALA A 15 -29.89 -15.25 -3.06
N ALA A 16 -30.75 -14.33 -2.60
CA ALA A 16 -30.62 -12.90 -2.85
C ALA A 16 -29.69 -12.16 -1.87
N THR A 17 -29.22 -12.82 -0.80
CA THR A 17 -28.34 -12.22 0.22
C THR A 17 -26.88 -12.62 0.09
N SER A 18 -26.43 -13.06 -1.09
CA SER A 18 -25.00 -13.28 -1.32
C SER A 18 -24.29 -11.92 -1.39
N VAL A 19 -23.87 -11.40 -0.23
CA VAL A 19 -22.92 -10.29 -0.15
C VAL A 19 -21.65 -10.76 -0.88
N PRO A 20 -21.17 -10.06 -1.92
CA PRO A 20 -19.91 -10.41 -2.55
C PRO A 20 -18.82 -10.29 -1.50
N ALA A 21 -18.14 -11.39 -1.20
CA ALA A 21 -16.87 -11.33 -0.49
C ALA A 21 -15.92 -10.54 -1.39
N ARG A 22 -15.60 -9.30 -0.99
CA ARG A 22 -14.54 -8.51 -1.61
C ARG A 22 -13.25 -9.25 -1.30
N ALA A 23 -12.81 -10.11 -2.23
CA ALA A 23 -11.43 -10.58 -2.21
C ALA A 23 -10.55 -9.33 -2.21
N SER A 24 -9.55 -9.25 -1.31
CA SER A 24 -8.63 -8.11 -1.36
C SER A 24 -7.96 -8.13 -2.74
N ASP A 25 -8.16 -7.05 -3.51
CA ASP A 25 -7.58 -6.87 -4.84
C ASP A 25 -6.04 -6.70 -4.79
N TYR A 26 -5.46 -6.71 -3.58
CA TYR A 26 -4.07 -6.39 -3.28
C TYR A 26 -3.28 -7.56 -2.68
N MET A 27 -3.51 -8.78 -3.19
CA MET A 27 -2.88 -9.99 -2.67
C MET A 27 -1.34 -9.93 -2.63
N ASP A 28 -0.70 -9.34 -3.64
CA ASP A 28 0.77 -9.21 -3.68
C ASP A 28 1.30 -8.29 -2.57
N MET A 29 0.56 -7.21 -2.29
CA MET A 29 0.85 -6.30 -1.18
C MET A 29 0.69 -7.04 0.15
N ASP A 30 -0.41 -7.77 0.34
CA ASP A 30 -0.67 -8.54 1.55
C ASP A 30 0.43 -9.58 1.81
N ILE A 31 0.89 -10.26 0.76
CA ILE A 31 2.00 -11.23 0.84
C ILE A 31 3.31 -10.52 1.20
N CYS A 32 3.60 -9.38 0.58
CA CYS A 32 4.76 -8.55 0.90
C CYS A 32 4.76 -8.13 2.38
N LEU A 33 3.63 -7.60 2.86
CA LEU A 33 3.44 -7.17 4.24
C LEU A 33 3.68 -8.33 5.20
N GLY A 34 3.07 -9.49 4.93
CA GLY A 34 3.23 -10.69 5.75
C GLY A 34 4.70 -11.13 5.86
N LYS A 35 5.44 -11.17 4.75
CA LYS A 35 6.87 -11.51 4.75
C LYS A 35 7.71 -10.50 5.53
N GLN A 36 7.52 -9.21 5.28
CA GLN A 36 8.29 -8.14 5.92
C GLN A 36 8.05 -8.10 7.42
N VAL A 37 6.79 -8.16 7.84
CA VAL A 37 6.40 -8.15 9.26
C VAL A 37 6.94 -9.38 9.98
N LEU A 38 6.77 -10.58 9.41
CA LEU A 38 7.35 -11.80 9.98
C LEU A 38 8.87 -11.73 10.05
N GLY A 39 9.52 -11.16 9.03
CA GLY A 39 10.97 -10.94 9.02
C GLY A 39 11.41 -10.04 10.18
N ARG A 40 10.66 -8.96 10.45
CA ARG A 40 10.94 -8.07 11.60
C ARG A 40 10.63 -8.70 12.94
N ILE A 41 9.63 -9.56 13.05
CA ILE A 41 9.33 -10.27 14.30
C ILE A 41 10.41 -11.30 14.61
N LEU A 42 10.90 -12.02 13.59
CA LEU A 42 11.83 -13.14 13.73
C LEU A 42 13.30 -12.73 13.52
N CYS A 43 13.58 -11.44 13.32
CA CYS A 43 14.87 -10.90 12.90
C CYS A 43 15.50 -11.65 11.71
N LYS A 44 14.66 -12.05 10.75
CA LYS A 44 15.05 -12.79 9.54
C LYS A 44 14.87 -11.92 8.29
N ASP A 45 15.57 -12.31 7.22
CA ASP A 45 15.34 -11.67 5.94
C ASP A 45 13.96 -12.06 5.37
N PRO A 46 13.18 -11.12 4.80
CA PRO A 46 11.91 -11.42 4.15
C PRO A 46 12.00 -12.49 3.05
N GLN A 47 13.16 -12.67 2.42
CA GLN A 47 13.38 -13.69 1.39
C GLN A 47 13.47 -15.11 1.98
N GLU A 48 13.79 -15.26 3.27
CA GLU A 48 13.79 -16.56 3.96
C GLU A 48 12.38 -17.03 4.34
N ILE A 49 11.38 -16.17 4.16
CA ILE A 49 9.98 -16.43 4.52
C ILE A 49 9.21 -16.83 3.28
N ASN A 50 8.70 -18.05 3.31
CA ASN A 50 7.95 -18.63 2.20
C ASN A 50 6.46 -18.38 2.40
N TYR A 51 5.83 -17.82 1.37
CA TYR A 51 4.38 -17.84 1.27
C TYR A 51 3.94 -19.25 0.87
N VAL A 52 3.00 -19.82 1.62
CA VAL A 52 2.54 -21.20 1.40
C VAL A 52 1.18 -21.20 0.71
N ALA A 53 0.20 -20.53 1.30
CA ALA A 53 -1.17 -20.52 0.79
C ALA A 53 -2.03 -19.41 1.41
N LYS A 54 -3.08 -19.00 0.70
CA LYS A 54 -4.19 -18.21 1.24
C LYS A 54 -5.15 -19.17 1.93
N VAL A 55 -5.36 -19.00 3.24
CA VAL A 55 -6.22 -19.88 4.06
C VAL A 55 -7.67 -19.41 3.99
N ARG A 56 -7.88 -18.08 4.09
CA ARG A 56 -9.17 -17.39 3.97
C ARG A 56 -8.93 -15.98 3.41
N ASP A 57 -10.01 -15.23 3.20
CA ASP A 57 -9.88 -13.81 2.85
C ASP A 57 -9.06 -13.07 3.89
N ASN A 58 -8.05 -12.38 3.37
CA ASN A 58 -7.00 -11.67 4.08
C ASN A 58 -6.25 -12.49 5.14
N ILE A 59 -6.28 -13.83 5.08
CA ILE A 59 -5.54 -14.71 5.99
C ILE A 59 -4.62 -15.60 5.17
N TYR A 60 -3.32 -15.45 5.43
CA TYR A 60 -2.24 -16.07 4.67
C TYR A 60 -1.40 -16.97 5.58
N LEU A 61 -0.97 -18.10 5.04
CA LEU A 61 -0.07 -19.04 5.70
C LEU A 61 1.35 -18.84 5.16
N PHE A 62 2.27 -18.61 6.07
CA PHE A 62 3.70 -18.51 5.80
C PHE A 62 4.44 -19.62 6.51
N SER A 63 5.57 -20.01 5.94
CA SER A 63 6.53 -20.89 6.60
C SER A 63 7.92 -20.30 6.58
N VAL A 64 8.67 -20.62 7.63
CA VAL A 64 10.05 -20.18 7.82
C VAL A 64 10.82 -21.34 8.41
N PHE A 65 12.04 -21.55 7.90
CA PHE A 65 12.91 -22.56 8.45
C PHE A 65 13.65 -21.98 9.66
N TYR A 66 13.48 -22.62 10.82
CA TYR A 66 14.16 -22.23 12.04
C TYR A 66 14.88 -23.43 12.65
N ALA A 67 16.20 -23.29 12.81
CA ALA A 67 17.10 -24.34 13.26
C ALA A 67 17.01 -25.64 12.42
N LYS A 68 16.17 -26.59 12.82
CA LYS A 68 16.03 -27.92 12.18
C LYS A 68 14.61 -28.24 11.71
N GLN A 69 13.65 -27.33 11.91
CA GLN A 69 12.24 -27.58 11.62
C GLN A 69 11.62 -26.39 10.89
N GLU A 70 10.63 -26.69 10.06
CA GLU A 70 9.76 -25.68 9.46
C GLU A 70 8.75 -25.21 10.51
N ALA A 71 8.70 -23.90 10.76
CA ALA A 71 7.68 -23.27 11.58
C ALA A 71 6.67 -22.56 10.69
N ARG A 72 5.39 -22.60 11.07
CA ARG A 72 4.27 -22.05 10.30
C ARG A 72 3.59 -20.93 11.06
N PHE A 73 3.28 -19.87 10.32
CA PHE A 73 2.68 -18.66 10.83
C PHE A 73 1.46 -18.30 10.00
N VAL A 74 0.37 -17.98 10.69
CA VAL A 74 -0.84 -17.45 10.07
C VAL A 74 -0.81 -15.93 10.24
N VAL A 75 -0.92 -15.20 9.14
CA VAL A 75 -0.96 -13.74 9.14
C VAL A 75 -2.29 -13.29 8.57
N GLY A 76 -3.06 -12.57 9.37
CA GLY A 76 -4.28 -11.89 8.96
C GLY A 76 -4.02 -10.41 8.68
N ILE A 77 -4.36 -9.92 7.50
CA ILE A 77 -4.32 -8.50 7.13
C ILE A 77 -5.74 -7.95 7.27
N GLY A 78 -5.99 -7.11 8.29
CA GLY A 78 -7.24 -6.35 8.42
C GLY A 78 -7.16 -5.04 7.63
N GLU A 79 -8.12 -4.14 7.79
CA GLU A 79 -8.07 -2.81 7.16
C GLU A 79 -7.03 -1.88 7.81
N ASP A 80 -6.83 -2.00 9.12
CA ASP A 80 -6.02 -1.10 9.96
C ASP A 80 -4.89 -1.81 10.72
N LYS A 81 -4.88 -3.16 10.68
CA LYS A 81 -3.98 -3.97 11.51
C LYS A 81 -3.60 -5.28 10.87
N ILE A 82 -2.38 -5.70 11.15
CA ILE A 82 -1.82 -7.00 10.79
C ILE A 82 -1.79 -7.86 12.06
N ARG A 83 -2.37 -9.06 11.99
CA ARG A 83 -2.39 -10.04 13.08
C ARG A 83 -1.51 -11.22 12.71
N VAL A 84 -0.48 -11.46 13.49
CA VAL A 84 0.41 -12.61 13.31
C VAL A 84 0.11 -13.62 14.40
N GLN A 85 -0.05 -14.90 14.02
CA GLN A 85 -0.24 -16.02 14.93
C GLN A 85 0.70 -17.19 14.57
N GLY A 86 1.63 -17.52 15.47
CA GLY A 86 2.46 -18.73 15.35
C GLY A 86 1.72 -19.99 15.80
N ARG A 87 1.81 -21.08 15.03
CA ARG A 87 1.20 -22.37 15.39
C ARG A 87 2.13 -23.20 16.28
N GLU A 88 3.42 -23.25 15.95
CA GLU A 88 4.42 -24.05 16.68
C GLU A 88 5.24 -23.24 17.71
N PHE A 89 5.47 -21.94 17.49
CA PHE A 89 6.30 -21.11 18.37
C PHE A 89 5.43 -20.23 19.28
N LEU A 90 5.43 -20.53 20.59
CA LEU A 90 4.95 -19.69 21.71
C LEU A 90 3.80 -18.71 21.38
N LYS A 91 2.58 -19.19 21.09
CA LYS A 91 1.33 -18.38 20.94
C LYS A 91 1.53 -16.95 20.42
N LEU A 92 2.44 -16.74 19.46
CA LEU A 92 2.95 -15.41 19.18
C LEU A 92 1.85 -14.66 18.47
N THR A 93 1.10 -13.87 19.24
CA THR A 93 -0.07 -13.13 18.79
C THR A 93 0.32 -11.66 18.85
N ARG A 94 0.78 -11.14 17.71
CA ARG A 94 1.10 -9.73 17.57
C ARG A 94 0.03 -9.08 16.72
N THR A 95 -0.47 -7.95 17.18
CA THR A 95 -1.33 -7.07 16.37
C THR A 95 -0.51 -5.81 16.12
N ILE A 96 -0.27 -5.51 14.86
CA ILE A 96 0.60 -4.43 14.40
C ILE A 96 -0.28 -3.48 13.59
N PRO A 97 -0.44 -2.22 14.00
CA PRO A 97 -1.17 -1.24 13.20
C PRO A 97 -0.42 -0.96 11.90
N TYR A 98 -1.14 -0.64 10.83
CA TYR A 98 -0.54 -0.14 9.60
C TYR A 98 -1.46 0.88 8.94
N ASP A 99 -0.87 1.70 8.07
CA ASP A 99 -1.58 2.69 7.27
C ASP A 99 -1.56 2.27 5.80
N PHE A 100 -2.72 2.37 5.14
CA PHE A 100 -2.86 2.10 3.72
C PHE A 100 -3.23 3.40 2.99
N ASP A 101 -2.29 3.88 2.18
CA ASP A 101 -2.56 5.02 1.33
C ASP A 101 -3.22 4.56 0.04
N THR A 102 -4.49 4.95 -0.13
CA THR A 102 -5.30 4.60 -1.30
C THR A 102 -4.79 5.28 -2.57
N ALA A 103 -4.13 6.45 -2.46
CA ALA A 103 -3.62 7.18 -3.61
C ALA A 103 -2.36 6.52 -4.19
N SER A 104 -1.39 6.20 -3.34
CA SER A 104 -0.17 5.50 -3.77
C SER A 104 -0.35 3.97 -3.90
N LYS A 105 -1.46 3.42 -3.41
CA LYS A 105 -1.73 1.98 -3.31
C LYS A 105 -0.59 1.23 -2.59
N CYS A 106 -0.01 1.89 -1.60
CA CYS A 106 1.07 1.38 -0.77
C CYS A 106 0.61 1.31 0.69
N ALA A 107 1.00 0.22 1.35
CA ALA A 107 0.88 0.07 2.79
C ALA A 107 2.21 0.39 3.47
N VAL A 108 2.15 1.20 4.52
CA VAL A 108 3.30 1.57 5.36
C VAL A 108 3.09 1.02 6.76
N VAL A 109 4.08 0.27 7.26
CA VAL A 109 4.09 -0.29 8.61
C VAL A 109 5.30 0.24 9.37
N GLU A 110 5.03 0.94 10.46
CA GLU A 110 6.04 1.34 11.43
C GLU A 110 6.13 0.28 12.53
N TYR A 111 6.95 -0.74 12.30
CA TYR A 111 7.19 -1.79 13.28
C TYR A 111 8.68 -2.09 13.43
N SER A 112 9.18 -1.92 14.64
CA SER A 112 10.54 -2.30 15.04
C SER A 112 10.50 -3.21 16.26
N SER A 113 11.25 -4.31 16.23
CA SER A 113 11.51 -5.13 17.42
C SER A 113 12.79 -4.63 18.08
N SER A 114 12.82 -4.54 19.41
CA SER A 114 14.04 -4.21 20.16
C SER A 114 15.16 -5.26 20.01
N GLU A 115 14.79 -6.46 19.55
CA GLU A 115 15.70 -7.58 19.35
C GLU A 115 16.41 -7.53 18.00
N CYS A 116 15.89 -6.75 17.04
CA CYS A 116 16.44 -6.68 15.68
C CYS A 116 17.11 -5.32 15.44
N THR A 117 18.18 -5.31 14.64
CA THR A 117 18.90 -4.08 14.26
C THR A 117 18.18 -3.26 13.19
N ARG A 118 17.22 -3.86 12.47
CA ARG A 118 16.49 -3.17 11.41
C ARG A 118 15.36 -2.34 12.04
N THR A 119 15.36 -1.04 11.80
CA THR A 119 14.34 -0.08 12.25
C THR A 119 13.62 0.63 11.12
N ASP A 120 14.02 0.39 9.86
CA ASP A 120 13.42 1.08 8.71
C ASP A 120 11.93 0.72 8.56
N PRO A 121 11.09 1.67 8.10
CA PRO A 121 9.68 1.41 7.86
C PRO A 121 9.50 0.35 6.76
N ILE A 122 8.48 -0.49 6.93
CA ILE A 122 8.10 -1.46 5.91
C ILE A 122 7.17 -0.76 4.94
N VAL A 123 7.50 -0.79 3.65
CA VAL A 123 6.65 -0.26 2.58
C VAL A 123 6.40 -1.38 1.58
N CYS A 124 5.13 -1.67 1.33
CA CYS A 124 4.69 -2.67 0.35
C CYS A 124 3.63 -2.05 -0.55
N CYS A 125 3.85 -2.07 -1.86
CA CYS A 125 2.93 -1.52 -2.84
C CYS A 125 2.38 -2.63 -3.73
N THR A 126 1.15 -2.46 -4.19
CA THR A 126 0.58 -3.31 -5.24
C THR A 126 1.02 -2.83 -6.62
N GLU A 127 0.94 -3.70 -7.63
CA GLU A 127 1.18 -3.28 -9.01
C GLU A 127 0.10 -2.27 -9.44
N LYS A 128 0.53 -1.13 -10.00
CA LYS A 128 -0.39 -0.15 -10.59
C LYS A 128 -1.12 -0.81 -11.76
N THR A 129 -2.43 -0.64 -11.84
CA THR A 129 -3.21 -1.18 -12.96
C THR A 129 -2.83 -0.43 -14.25
N GLU A 130 -3.07 -1.04 -15.42
CA GLU A 130 -2.81 -0.38 -16.69
C GLU A 130 -3.56 0.95 -16.85
N GLU A 131 -4.69 1.11 -16.15
CA GLU A 131 -5.50 2.32 -16.12
C GLU A 131 -4.79 3.43 -15.34
N ASP A 132 -4.26 3.12 -14.15
CA ASP A 132 -3.47 4.07 -13.35
C ASP A 132 -2.23 4.54 -14.14
N VAL A 133 -1.55 3.62 -14.83
CA VAL A 133 -0.37 3.94 -15.65
C VAL A 133 -0.74 4.83 -16.83
N LYS A 134 -1.93 4.66 -17.42
CA LYS A 134 -2.43 5.52 -18.52
C LYS A 134 -2.80 6.90 -18.02
N GLU A 135 -3.32 7.02 -16.80
CA GLU A 135 -3.67 8.28 -16.17
C GLU A 135 -2.41 9.08 -15.78
N GLU A 136 -1.40 8.47 -15.17
CA GLU A 136 -0.12 9.15 -14.89
C GLU A 136 0.53 9.66 -16.19
N LYS A 137 0.57 8.81 -17.22
CA LYS A 137 1.04 9.19 -18.56
C LYS A 137 0.15 10.23 -19.25
N PHE A 138 -1.06 10.46 -18.78
CA PHE A 138 -1.91 11.53 -19.29
C PHE A 138 -1.52 12.88 -18.67
N TRP A 139 -1.24 12.90 -17.37
CA TRP A 139 -0.79 14.09 -16.66
C TRP A 139 0.66 14.48 -16.99
N ASP A 140 1.53 13.52 -17.29
CA ASP A 140 2.93 13.75 -17.68
C ASP A 140 3.09 14.20 -19.14
N ARG A 141 1.99 14.45 -19.88
CA ARG A 141 2.09 14.95 -21.25
C ARG A 141 2.56 16.39 -21.25
N PRO A 142 3.50 16.78 -22.13
CA PRO A 142 3.83 18.18 -22.31
C PRO A 142 2.56 18.94 -22.72
N ILE A 143 2.40 20.14 -22.17
CA ILE A 143 1.28 21.04 -22.51
C ILE A 143 1.31 21.23 -24.04
N PRO A 144 0.19 21.00 -24.77
CA PRO A 144 0.17 21.14 -26.21
C PRO A 144 0.56 22.56 -26.66
N ASP A 145 1.37 22.67 -27.71
CA ASP A 145 1.85 23.94 -28.28
C ASP A 145 0.71 24.92 -28.64
N LEU A 146 -0.49 24.41 -28.94
CA LEU A 146 -1.68 25.22 -29.23
C LEU A 146 -2.18 26.04 -28.02
N LEU A 147 -1.86 25.61 -26.79
CA LEU A 147 -2.17 26.36 -25.58
C LEU A 147 -1.18 27.50 -25.34
N GLU A 148 0.03 27.43 -25.89
CA GLU A 148 1.02 28.50 -25.78
C GLU A 148 0.64 29.71 -26.64
N GLU A 149 0.02 29.48 -27.80
CA GLU A 149 -0.50 30.53 -28.67
C GLU A 149 -1.69 31.27 -28.04
N ASP A 150 -2.59 30.54 -27.38
CA ASP A 150 -3.73 31.13 -26.66
C ASP A 150 -3.30 31.77 -25.32
N LEU A 151 -2.31 31.21 -24.63
CA LEU A 151 -1.68 31.84 -23.47
C LEU A 151 -0.99 33.14 -23.88
N LYS A 152 -0.25 33.15 -24.99
CA LYS A 152 0.42 34.34 -25.53
C LYS A 152 -0.59 35.41 -25.96
N LYS A 153 -1.68 35.03 -26.64
CA LYS A 153 -2.79 35.95 -26.92
C LYS A 153 -3.44 36.49 -25.65
N ALA A 154 -3.62 35.67 -24.63
CA ALA A 154 -4.17 36.11 -23.34
C ALA A 154 -3.22 37.09 -22.62
N LEU A 155 -1.91 36.89 -22.71
CA LEU A 155 -0.91 37.84 -22.19
C LEU A 155 -0.83 39.13 -23.02
N GLU A 156 -1.01 39.08 -24.34
CA GLU A 156 -1.01 40.26 -25.23
C GLU A 156 -2.26 41.14 -25.07
N VAL A 157 -3.38 40.58 -24.58
CA VAL A 157 -4.63 41.33 -24.30
C VAL A 157 -4.61 42.03 -22.94
N LEU A 158 -3.62 41.74 -22.07
CA LEU A 158 -3.44 42.47 -20.82
C LEU A 158 -2.72 43.80 -21.08
N PRO A 159 -3.33 44.97 -20.83
CA PRO A 159 -2.63 46.24 -20.88
C PRO A 159 -1.49 46.25 -19.84
N PRO A 160 -0.38 46.99 -20.09
CA PRO A 160 0.80 46.96 -19.25
C PRO A 160 0.58 47.78 -17.97
N GLU A 161 -0.18 47.25 -17.02
CA GLU A 161 -0.27 47.68 -15.63
C GLU A 161 -0.98 46.51 -14.92
N GLN A 162 -0.31 45.61 -14.21
CA GLN A 162 0.54 45.84 -13.06
C GLN A 162 1.48 44.64 -12.89
N GLN A 163 2.78 44.89 -12.91
CA GLN A 163 3.75 43.99 -12.29
C GLN A 163 3.50 44.00 -10.78
N PRO A 164 3.26 42.87 -10.10
CA PRO A 164 3.54 42.79 -8.68
C PRO A 164 5.05 42.90 -8.54
N ALA A 165 5.48 43.98 -7.89
CA ALA A 165 6.86 44.27 -7.58
C ALA A 165 7.56 43.03 -7.00
N THR A 166 8.69 42.68 -7.60
CA THR A 166 9.71 41.83 -7.01
C THR A 166 10.12 42.45 -5.66
N GLN A 167 9.59 41.93 -4.55
CA GLN A 167 10.17 42.14 -3.22
C GLN A 167 10.65 40.80 -2.67
N GLY A 168 11.97 40.62 -2.76
CA GLY A 168 12.79 40.01 -1.72
C GLY A 168 12.71 38.50 -1.53
N GLN A 169 13.68 37.79 -2.09
CA GLN A 169 14.45 36.84 -1.27
C GLN A 169 15.85 36.62 -1.87
N GLN A 170 16.86 36.99 -1.10
CA GLN A 170 18.27 36.71 -1.38
C GLN A 170 18.51 35.20 -1.54
N PRO A 171 19.33 34.76 -2.50
CA PRO A 171 19.94 33.45 -2.42
C PRO A 171 21.13 33.53 -1.45
N ASN A 172 21.02 32.80 -0.34
CA ASN A 172 22.15 32.47 0.52
C ASN A 172 22.78 31.16 0.02
N THR A 173 24.09 30.98 0.25
CA THR A 173 25.02 29.88 -0.16
C THR A 173 25.67 30.10 -1.54
N GLN A 174 26.98 29.94 -1.79
CA GLN A 174 28.21 29.47 -1.11
C GLN A 174 29.36 30.45 -1.50
N GLY A 175 30.39 30.78 -0.70
CA GLY A 175 31.42 29.91 -0.10
C GLY A 175 32.69 29.89 -0.98
N THR A 176 33.77 30.59 -0.57
CA THR A 176 35.22 30.23 -0.69
C THR A 176 36.11 31.39 -0.19
N PRO A 177 37.05 31.18 0.74
CA PRO A 177 38.07 32.17 1.09
C PRO A 177 39.37 31.95 0.30
N PRO A 178 40.13 33.01 -0.05
CA PRO A 178 41.56 32.87 -0.26
C PRO A 178 42.34 33.51 0.90
N ALA A 179 43.40 32.81 1.25
CA ALA A 179 44.41 33.16 2.22
C ALA A 179 45.19 34.41 1.83
N GLN A 180 45.51 35.26 2.82
CA GLN A 180 46.86 35.60 3.30
C GLN A 180 46.77 36.74 4.32
#